data_AF-A0A495KL16-F1
#
_entry.id   AF-A0A495KL16-F1
#
_cell.length_a   1.000
_cell.length_b   1.000
_cell.length_c   1.000
_cell.angle_alpha   90.00
_cell.angle_beta   90.00
_cell.angle_gamma   90.00
#
_symmetry.space_group_name_H-M   'P 1'
#
loop_
_entity.id
_entity.type
_entity.pdbx_description
1 polymer ?
#
loop_
_entity_poly.entity_id
_entity_poly.type
_entity_poly.pdbx_seq_one_letter_code
_entity_poly.pdbx_strand_id
1 'polypeptide(L)'
;MFVAPINTDQLLSEAEKENLYSKLIEQINKDFNFANEPIDFPQSTSPYELKVQLHEKIYRLIQYKFAEYLNLLYIIDVPEETVKQLDGSDLAELSEQVSFLILKREWMKVWFRNKY
;
A
#
# COMPACT_ATOMS: atom_id res chain seq x y z
N MET A 1 -3.22 -21.01 -4.39
CA MET A 1 -3.85 -20.16 -5.43
C MET A 1 -3.88 -18.74 -4.88
N PHE A 2 -3.61 -17.71 -5.69
CA PHE A 2 -3.69 -16.33 -5.21
C PHE A 2 -5.15 -15.99 -4.91
N VAL A 3 -5.43 -15.58 -3.67
CA VAL A 3 -6.72 -15.04 -3.28
C VAL A 3 -6.56 -13.54 -3.19
N ALA A 4 -7.35 -12.80 -3.97
CA ALA A 4 -7.30 -11.34 -3.91
C ALA A 4 -7.92 -10.89 -2.57
N PRO A 5 -7.18 -10.18 -1.70
CA PRO A 5 -7.73 -9.70 -0.45
C PRO A 5 -8.83 -8.66 -0.72
N ILE A 6 -9.84 -8.63 0.15
CA ILE A 6 -10.96 -7.68 0.05
C ILE A 6 -10.80 -6.46 0.98
N ASN A 7 -9.89 -6.51 1.96
CA ASN A 7 -9.53 -5.38 2.82
C ASN A 7 -8.10 -5.52 3.36
N THR A 8 -7.61 -4.45 3.99
CA THR A 8 -6.25 -4.39 4.55
C THR A 8 -6.00 -5.44 5.63
N ASP A 9 -6.96 -5.67 6.54
CA ASP A 9 -6.77 -6.60 7.66
C ASP A 9 -6.60 -8.05 7.18
N GLN A 10 -7.38 -8.45 6.17
CA GLN A 10 -7.23 -9.75 5.53
C GLN A 10 -5.89 -9.88 4.80
N LEU A 11 -5.50 -8.85 4.04
CA LEU A 11 -4.23 -8.84 3.31
C LEU A 11 -3.05 -9.06 4.27
N LEU A 12 -3.01 -8.31 5.37
CA LEU A 12 -1.92 -8.41 6.32
C LEU A 12 -1.94 -9.74 7.07
N SER A 13 -3.13 -10.25 7.42
CA SER A 13 -3.28 -11.58 8.02
C SER A 13 -2.79 -12.69 7.09
N GLU A 14 -3.06 -12.59 5.78
CA GLU A 14 -2.54 -13.53 4.78
C GLU A 14 -1.03 -13.43 4.64
N ALA A 15 -0.47 -12.22 4.59
CA ALA A 15 0.96 -12.00 4.53
C ALA A 15 1.70 -12.60 5.73
N GLU A 16 1.13 -12.50 6.94
CA GLU A 16 1.66 -13.16 8.13
C GLU A 16 1.54 -14.68 8.06
N LYS A 17 0.36 -15.22 7.70
CA LYS A 17 0.14 -16.67 7.57
C LYS A 17 1.08 -17.32 6.56
N GLU A 18 1.40 -16.60 5.48
CA GLU A 18 2.32 -17.06 4.46
C GLU A 18 3.81 -16.85 4.81
N ASN A 19 4.12 -16.23 5.95
CA ASN A 19 5.47 -15.82 6.35
C ASN A 19 6.15 -14.90 5.32
N LEU A 20 5.35 -14.04 4.67
CA LEU A 20 5.80 -13.09 3.64
C LEU A 20 5.66 -11.62 4.07
N TYR A 21 5.19 -11.36 5.29
CA TYR A 21 5.00 -10.00 5.80
C TYR A 21 6.30 -9.16 5.81
N SER A 22 7.44 -9.74 6.19
CA SER A 22 8.74 -9.05 6.11
C SER A 22 9.08 -8.61 4.68
N LYS A 23 8.82 -9.48 3.70
CA LYS A 23 9.02 -9.17 2.27
C LYS A 23 8.04 -8.12 1.76
N LEU A 24 6.83 -8.05 2.32
CA LEU A 24 5.88 -6.98 2.07
C LEU A 24 6.42 -5.64 2.56
N ILE A 25 6.96 -5.58 3.79
CA ILE A 25 7.62 -4.38 4.32
C ILE A 25 8.79 -3.93 3.43
N GLU A 26 9.68 -4.86 3.06
CA GLU A 26 10.82 -4.56 2.18
C GLU A 26 10.37 -3.98 0.84
N GLN A 27 9.34 -4.59 0.26
CA GLN A 27 8.82 -4.19 -1.03
C GLN A 27 8.14 -2.80 -0.97
N ILE A 28 7.37 -2.54 0.09
CA ILE A 28 6.75 -1.23 0.34
C ILE A 28 7.84 -0.14 0.46
N ASN A 29 8.84 -0.35 1.32
CA ASN A 29 9.93 0.61 1.49
C ASN A 29 10.66 0.88 0.17
N LYS A 30 10.92 -0.17 -0.61
CA LYS A 30 11.58 -0.07 -1.91
C LYS A 30 10.81 0.79 -2.91
N ASP A 31 9.52 0.53 -3.10
CA ASP A 31 8.73 1.22 -4.12
C ASP A 31 8.45 2.69 -3.74
N PHE A 32 8.25 2.97 -2.45
CA PHE A 32 8.17 4.36 -1.97
C PHE A 32 9.49 5.12 -2.11
N ASN A 33 10.64 4.46 -1.89
CA ASN A 33 11.95 5.05 -2.17
C ASN A 33 12.10 5.38 -3.66
N PHE A 34 11.64 4.51 -4.57
CA PHE A 34 11.62 4.81 -6.00
C PHE A 34 10.68 5.97 -6.36
N ALA A 35 9.59 6.12 -5.62
CA ALA A 35 8.68 7.26 -5.76
C ALA A 35 9.19 8.58 -5.20
N ASN A 36 10.44 8.61 -4.69
CA ASN A 36 11.03 9.77 -4.03
C ASN A 36 10.19 10.26 -2.83
N GLU A 37 9.42 9.36 -2.22
CA GLU A 37 8.64 9.59 -1.01
C GLU A 37 9.04 8.56 0.05
N PRO A 38 10.32 8.55 0.48
CA PRO A 38 10.87 7.49 1.30
C PRO A 38 10.06 7.31 2.59
N ILE A 39 9.81 6.04 2.88
CA ILE A 39 9.33 5.52 4.16
C ILE A 39 10.34 4.48 4.60
N ASP A 40 10.50 4.36 5.90
CA ASP A 40 11.42 3.40 6.50
C ASP A 40 10.66 2.65 7.59
N PHE A 41 9.86 1.66 7.17
CA PHE A 41 9.23 0.74 8.10
C PHE A 41 10.25 -0.31 8.56
N PRO A 42 10.58 -0.37 9.86
CA PRO A 42 11.38 -1.47 10.39
C PRO A 42 10.72 -2.83 10.16
N GLN A 43 11.53 -3.89 10.08
CA GLN A 43 11.02 -5.26 10.00
C GLN A 43 10.19 -5.68 11.23
N SER A 44 10.32 -4.95 12.35
CA SER A 44 9.53 -5.15 13.56
C SER A 44 8.18 -4.42 13.54
N THR A 45 7.85 -3.65 12.49
CA THR A 45 6.57 -2.94 12.36
C THR A 45 5.42 -3.93 12.35
N SER A 46 4.49 -3.81 13.29
CA SER A 46 3.30 -4.66 13.32
C SER A 46 2.33 -4.33 12.17
N PRO A 47 1.47 -5.29 11.76
CA PRO A 47 0.43 -5.05 10.75
C PRO A 47 -0.43 -3.82 11.04
N TYR A 48 -0.80 -3.62 12.30
CA TYR A 48 -1.61 -2.48 12.71
C TYR A 48 -0.86 -1.16 12.54
N GLU A 49 0.40 -1.10 12.96
CA GLU A 49 1.24 0.09 12.76
C GLU A 49 1.44 0.40 11.28
N LEU A 50 1.69 -0.61 10.45
CA LEU A 50 1.81 -0.45 9.00
C LEU A 50 0.54 0.18 8.42
N LYS A 51 -0.64 -0.37 8.78
CA LYS A 51 -1.94 0.13 8.33
C LYS A 51 -2.12 1.61 8.68
N VAL A 52 -1.89 1.97 9.94
CA VAL A 52 -2.07 3.34 10.44
C VAL A 52 -1.09 4.31 9.79
N GLN A 53 0.20 3.98 9.77
CA GLN A 53 1.23 4.88 9.25
C GLN A 53 1.12 5.06 7.73
N LEU A 54 0.79 3.99 7.00
CA LEU A 54 0.56 4.09 5.56
C LEU A 54 -0.67 4.95 5.25
N HIS A 55 -1.77 4.76 5.99
CA HIS A 55 -2.96 5.59 5.85
C HIS A 55 -2.64 7.07 6.04
N GLU A 56 -1.95 7.41 7.13
CA GLU A 56 -1.54 8.79 7.39
C GLU A 56 -0.60 9.35 6.30
N LYS A 57 0.35 8.54 5.81
CA LYS A 57 1.24 8.94 4.73
C LYS A 57 0.48 9.27 3.45
N ILE A 58 -0.46 8.41 3.05
CA ILE A 58 -1.28 8.63 1.85
C ILE A 58 -2.20 9.83 2.03
N TYR A 59 -2.83 9.99 3.20
CA TYR A 59 -3.64 11.16 3.51
C TYR A 59 -2.85 12.47 3.30
N ARG A 60 -1.63 12.55 3.87
CA ARG A 60 -0.77 13.73 3.71
C ARG A 60 -0.33 13.95 2.26
N LEU A 61 -0.08 12.87 1.50
CA LEU A 61 0.27 12.97 0.08
C LEU A 61 -0.88 13.55 -0.73
N ILE A 62 -2.10 13.02 -0.56
CA ILE A 62 -3.28 13.53 -1.27
C ILE A 62 -3.55 14.99 -0.89
N GLN A 63 -3.45 15.34 0.39
CA GLN A 63 -3.78 16.68 0.86
C GLN A 63 -2.76 17.75 0.47
N TYR A 64 -1.46 17.45 0.59
CA TYR A 64 -0.41 18.48 0.55
C TYR A 64 0.56 18.31 -0.61
N LYS A 65 0.61 17.13 -1.24
CA LYS A 65 1.63 16.73 -2.22
C LYS A 65 1.02 15.91 -3.37
N PHE A 66 0.02 16.48 -4.03
CA PHE A 66 -0.79 15.74 -5.01
C PHE A 66 0.03 15.24 -6.23
N ALA A 67 1.07 15.97 -6.63
CA ALA A 67 1.94 15.53 -7.73
C ALA A 67 2.76 14.30 -7.34
N GLU A 68 3.32 14.30 -6.14
CA GLU A 68 4.07 13.19 -5.57
C GLU A 68 3.17 11.97 -5.32
N TYR A 69 1.92 12.21 -4.91
CA TYR A 69 0.89 11.18 -4.84
C TYR A 69 0.67 10.48 -6.19
N LEU A 70 0.46 11.23 -7.27
CA LEU A 70 0.30 10.64 -8.61
C LEU A 70 1.54 9.86 -9.04
N ASN A 71 2.74 10.39 -8.76
CA ASN A 71 4.00 9.69 -9.03
C ASN A 71 4.10 8.36 -8.26
N LEU A 72 3.68 8.33 -6.99
CA LEU A 72 3.64 7.12 -6.18
C LEU A 72 2.70 6.07 -6.79
N LEU A 73 1.48 6.46 -7.18
CA LEU A 73 0.54 5.53 -7.81
C LEU A 73 1.11 4.90 -9.08
N TYR A 74 1.76 5.70 -9.92
CA TYR A 74 2.39 5.24 -11.15
C TYR A 74 3.48 4.19 -10.90
N ILE A 75 4.36 4.42 -9.92
CA ILE A 75 5.47 3.51 -9.61
C ILE A 75 4.98 2.21 -8.98
N ILE A 76 3.94 2.29 -8.15
CA ILE A 76 3.33 1.13 -7.48
C ILE A 76 2.45 0.32 -8.45
N ASP A 77 2.15 0.85 -9.64
CA ASP A 77 1.23 0.27 -10.63
C ASP A 77 -0.22 0.23 -10.12
N VAL A 78 -0.66 1.32 -9.45
CA VAL A 78 -2.08 1.54 -9.12
C VAL A 78 -2.73 2.33 -10.25
N PRO A 79 -3.77 1.78 -10.92
CA PRO A 79 -4.44 2.49 -12.01
C PRO A 79 -5.15 3.74 -11.49
N GLU A 80 -4.84 4.90 -12.08
CA GLU A 80 -5.50 6.16 -11.74
C GLU A 80 -7.02 6.11 -11.95
N GLU A 81 -7.50 5.36 -12.95
CA GLU A 81 -8.93 5.18 -13.20
C GLU A 81 -9.64 4.56 -11.99
N THR A 82 -9.00 3.62 -11.30
CA THR A 82 -9.56 3.00 -10.08
C THR A 82 -9.68 4.03 -8.96
N VAL A 83 -8.69 4.92 -8.81
CA VAL A 83 -8.71 5.98 -7.80
C VAL A 83 -9.73 7.05 -8.13
N LYS A 84 -9.88 7.44 -9.41
CA LYS A 84 -10.84 8.44 -9.86
C LYS A 84 -12.30 8.03 -9.68
N GLN A 85 -12.56 6.72 -9.53
CA GLN A 85 -13.90 6.18 -9.25
C GLN A 85 -14.24 6.18 -7.76
N LEU A 86 -13.27 6.41 -6.88
CA LEU A 86 -13.51 6.48 -5.44
C LEU A 86 -14.20 7.78 -5.08
N ASP A 87 -15.02 7.75 -4.03
CA ASP A 87 -15.61 8.96 -3.49
C ASP A 87 -14.51 9.81 -2.83
N GLY A 88 -14.32 11.03 -3.35
CA GLY A 88 -13.37 12.01 -2.84
C GLY A 88 -13.99 13.03 -1.87
N SER A 89 -15.26 12.83 -1.47
CA SER A 89 -15.96 13.75 -0.57
C SER A 89 -15.38 13.74 0.85
N ASP A 90 -14.94 12.57 1.33
CA ASP A 90 -14.18 12.40 2.57
C ASP A 90 -12.74 11.97 2.26
N LEU A 91 -11.80 12.88 2.55
CA LEU A 91 -10.37 12.63 2.34
C LEU A 91 -9.82 11.51 3.24
N ALA A 92 -10.34 11.35 4.45
CA ALA A 92 -9.91 10.28 5.35
C ALA A 92 -10.33 8.91 4.79
N GLU A 93 -11.55 8.80 4.28
CA GLU A 93 -12.02 7.57 3.63
C GLU A 93 -11.28 7.30 2.32
N LEU A 94 -11.10 8.33 1.48
CA LEU A 94 -10.36 8.20 0.22
C LEU A 94 -8.94 7.68 0.45
N SER A 95 -8.23 8.26 1.42
CA SER A 95 -6.87 7.84 1.75
C SER A 95 -6.82 6.41 2.29
N GLU A 96 -7.81 5.96 3.05
CA GLU A 96 -7.90 4.57 3.51
C GLU A 96 -8.05 3.60 2.33
N GLN A 97 -8.99 3.90 1.42
CA GLN A 97 -9.25 3.09 0.23
C GLN A 97 -8.01 3.02 -0.68
N VAL A 98 -7.33 4.15 -0.88
CA VAL A 98 -6.10 4.21 -1.68
C VAL A 98 -4.94 3.47 -1.00
N SER A 99 -4.77 3.59 0.32
CA SER A 99 -3.77 2.81 1.06
C SER A 99 -3.99 1.31 0.89
N PHE A 100 -5.25 0.85 0.89
CA PHE A 100 -5.56 -0.53 0.59
C PHE A 100 -5.18 -0.93 -0.85
N LEU A 101 -5.48 -0.10 -1.85
CA LEU A 101 -5.10 -0.38 -3.25
C LEU A 101 -3.58 -0.51 -3.43
N ILE A 102 -2.82 0.38 -2.77
CA ILE A 102 -1.36 0.33 -2.74
C ILE A 102 -0.87 -0.98 -2.11
N LEU A 103 -1.34 -1.31 -0.91
CA LEU A 103 -0.97 -2.56 -0.23
C LEU A 103 -1.32 -3.79 -1.07
N LYS A 104 -2.49 -3.79 -1.70
CA LYS A 104 -2.95 -4.87 -2.58
C LYS A 104 -2.00 -5.09 -3.74
N ARG A 105 -1.50 -4.03 -4.37
CA ARG A 105 -0.51 -4.12 -5.45
C ARG A 105 0.84 -4.64 -4.95
N GLU A 106 1.34 -4.13 -3.84
CA GLU A 106 2.59 -4.62 -3.26
C GLU A 106 2.50 -6.09 -2.82
N TRP A 107 1.39 -6.48 -2.22
CA TRP A 107 1.12 -7.87 -1.86
C TRP A 107 1.10 -8.78 -3.07
N MET A 108 0.40 -8.41 -4.16
CA MET A 108 0.43 -9.18 -5.40
C MET A 108 1.87 -9.39 -5.89
N LYS A 109 2.69 -8.32 -5.94
CA LYS A 109 4.10 -8.43 -6.38
C LYS A 109 4.90 -9.38 -5.48
N VAL A 110 4.73 -9.32 -4.16
CA VAL A 110 5.44 -10.19 -3.22
C VAL A 110 4.97 -11.64 -3.35
N TRP A 111 3.67 -11.86 -3.39
CA TRP A 111 3.10 -13.20 -3.48
C TRP A 111 3.55 -13.92 -4.75
N PHE A 112 3.42 -13.28 -5.91
CA PHE A 112 3.83 -13.89 -7.18
C PHE A 112 5.32 -14.23 -7.21
N ARG A 113 6.21 -13.32 -6.75
CA ARG A 113 7.66 -13.57 -6.70
C ARG A 113 8.11 -14.70 -5.76
N ASN A 114 7.26 -15.12 -4.82
CA ASN A 114 7.59 -16.17 -3.86
C ASN A 114 6.90 -17.51 -4.14
N LYS A 115 5.94 -17.52 -5.06
CA LYS A 115 5.17 -18.72 -5.42
C LYS A 115 5.39 -19.17 -6.87
N TYR A 116 6.03 -18.34 -7.69
CA TYR A 116 6.38 -18.57 -9.09
C TYR A 116 7.73 -17.94 -9.40
#